data_AF-A0A932YEV2-F1
#
_entry.id   AF-A0A932YEV2-F1
#
_cell.length_a   1.000
_cell.length_b   1.000
_cell.length_c   1.000
_cell.angle_alpha   90.00
_cell.angle_beta   90.00
_cell.angle_gamma   90.00
#
_symmetry.space_group_name_H-M   'P 1'
#
loop_
_entity.id
_entity.type
_entity.pdbx_description
1 polymer ?
#
loop_
_entity_poly.entity_id
_entity_poly.type
_entity_poly.pdbx_seq_one_letter_code
_entity_poly.pdbx_strand_id
1 'polypeptide(L)'
;MSPDDIRQQIELKVVELIKTKLADGSISEERSQQISQMVLSTLTPGMTLEALYKAIPKLDDAYPELSPIILPYLREYEDKVAQTAEVTVRDFIRQGKYDAATQLAKKAIAQDIDLVWTS
;
A
#
# COMPACT_ATOMS: atom_id res chain seq x y z
N MET A 1 12.60 -3.94 -2.24
CA MET A 1 12.66 -2.47 -2.35
C MET A 1 12.64 -1.90 -0.95
N SER A 2 13.41 -0.84 -0.71
CA SER A 2 13.30 -0.07 0.52
C SER A 2 12.00 0.76 0.52
N PRO A 3 11.49 1.19 1.69
CA PRO A 3 10.35 2.10 1.75
C PRO A 3 10.58 3.40 0.96
N ASP A 4 11.81 3.93 0.98
CA ASP A 4 12.16 5.13 0.23
C ASP A 4 12.15 4.90 -1.29
N ASP A 5 12.54 3.71 -1.76
CA ASP A 5 12.42 3.37 -3.20
C ASP A 5 10.95 3.38 -3.63
N ILE A 6 10.06 2.81 -2.81
CA ILE A 6 8.61 2.76 -3.09
C ILE A 6 8.05 4.18 -3.10
N ARG A 7 8.39 5.00 -2.10
CA ARG A 7 8.01 6.42 -2.03
C ARG A 7 8.40 7.16 -3.31
N GLN A 8 9.68 7.06 -3.70
CA GLN A 8 10.20 7.74 -4.89
C GLN A 8 9.49 7.28 -6.17
N GLN A 9 9.20 5.98 -6.29
CA GLN A 9 8.46 5.47 -7.46
C GLN A 9 7.01 5.97 -7.50
N ILE A 10 6.33 6.07 -6.36
CA ILE A 10 4.99 6.67 -6.29
C ILE A 10 5.07 8.14 -6.71
N GLU A 11 5.98 8.92 -6.13
CA GLU A 11 6.19 10.34 -6.48
C GLU A 11 6.47 10.54 -7.98
N LEU A 12 7.33 9.71 -8.57
CA LEU A 12 7.64 9.76 -10.00
C LEU A 12 6.38 9.52 -10.84
N LYS A 13 5.64 8.45 -10.55
CA LYS A 13 4.39 8.12 -11.27
C LYS A 13 3.33 9.21 -11.12
N VAL A 14 3.25 9.84 -9.94
CA VAL A 14 2.35 10.97 -9.70
C VAL A 14 2.73 12.16 -10.59
N VAL A 15 4.02 12.48 -10.69
CA VAL A 15 4.51 13.56 -11.56
C VAL A 15 4.19 13.27 -13.02
N GLU A 16 4.38 12.03 -13.49
CA GLU A 16 4.04 11.61 -14.85
C GLU A 16 2.54 11.72 -15.14
N LEU A 17 1.70 11.32 -14.20
CA LEU A 17 0.25 11.46 -14.28
C LEU A 17 -0.16 12.93 -14.35
N ILE A 18 0.39 13.78 -13.46
CA ILE A 18 0.13 15.22 -13.45
C ILE A 18 0.51 15.85 -14.79
N LYS A 19 1.69 15.53 -15.32
CA LYS A 19 2.16 16.04 -16.63
C LYS A 19 1.20 15.67 -17.75
N THR A 20 0.74 14.41 -17.77
CA THR A 20 -0.22 13.91 -18.76
C THR A 20 -1.54 14.67 -18.66
N LYS A 21 -2.08 14.79 -17.45
CA LYS A 21 -3.37 15.45 -17.18
C LYS A 21 -3.35 16.97 -17.39
N LEU A 22 -2.20 17.62 -17.21
CA LEU A 22 -2.03 19.03 -17.56
C LEU A 22 -1.96 19.20 -19.08
N ALA A 23 -1.25 18.31 -19.77
CA ALA A 23 -1.09 18.38 -21.22
C ALA A 23 -2.41 18.13 -21.97
N ASP A 24 -3.27 17.25 -21.46
CA ASP A 24 -4.60 16.99 -22.02
C ASP A 24 -5.71 17.92 -21.50
N GLY A 25 -5.39 18.80 -20.54
CA GLY A 25 -6.33 19.76 -19.94
C GLY A 25 -7.36 19.16 -18.99
N SER A 26 -7.20 17.89 -18.59
CA SER A 26 -8.10 17.22 -17.65
C SER A 26 -7.97 17.70 -16.21
N ILE A 27 -6.86 18.39 -15.86
CA ILE A 27 -6.71 19.10 -14.59
C ILE A 27 -6.16 20.51 -14.79
N SER A 28 -6.46 21.42 -13.87
CA SER A 28 -5.84 22.76 -13.81
C SER A 28 -4.46 22.73 -13.15
N GLU A 29 -3.67 23.79 -13.36
CA GLU A 29 -2.41 24.00 -12.64
C GLU A 29 -2.62 24.02 -11.12
N GLU A 30 -3.67 24.69 -10.64
CA GLU A 30 -4.03 24.71 -9.22
C GLU A 30 -4.29 23.29 -8.68
N ARG A 31 -5.06 22.47 -9.42
CA ARG A 31 -5.33 21.08 -9.04
C ARG A 31 -4.05 20.25 -9.02
N SER A 32 -3.14 20.48 -9.96
CA SER A 32 -1.83 19.80 -9.99
C SER A 32 -0.96 20.14 -8.77
N GLN A 33 -1.00 21.39 -8.31
CA GLN A 33 -0.28 21.83 -7.11
C GLN A 33 -0.87 21.19 -5.85
N GLN A 34 -2.20 21.12 -5.76
CA GLN A 34 -2.91 20.45 -4.65
C GLN A 34 -2.51 18.98 -4.53
N ILE A 35 -2.52 18.24 -5.65
CA ILE A 35 -2.09 16.84 -5.70
C ILE A 35 -0.63 16.71 -5.24
N SER A 36 0.26 17.54 -5.79
CA SER A 36 1.69 17.51 -5.46
C SER A 36 1.94 17.77 -3.98
N GLN A 37 1.30 18.79 -3.41
CA GLN A 37 1.44 19.16 -2.01
C GLN A 37 0.91 18.07 -1.08
N MET A 38 -0.19 17.42 -1.44
CA MET A 38 -0.74 16.30 -0.67
C MET A 38 0.21 15.11 -0.66
N VAL A 39 0.76 14.75 -1.83
CA VAL A 39 1.65 13.58 -1.95
C VAL A 39 2.91 13.82 -1.10
N LEU A 40 3.49 15.01 -1.18
CA LEU A 40 4.68 15.38 -0.40
C LEU A 40 4.41 15.51 1.11
N SER A 41 3.19 15.87 1.52
CA SER A 41 2.83 15.93 2.94
C SER A 41 2.49 14.55 3.51
N THR A 42 2.01 13.64 2.67
CA THR A 42 1.59 12.29 3.07
C THR A 42 2.74 11.29 3.06
N LEU A 43 3.63 11.38 2.07
CA LEU A 43 4.75 10.47 1.90
C LEU A 43 6.06 11.19 2.24
N THR A 44 6.66 10.87 3.38
CA THR A 44 7.86 11.53 3.88
C THR A 44 9.07 10.60 3.82
N PRO A 45 10.28 11.13 3.59
CA PRO A 45 11.50 10.32 3.61
C PRO A 45 11.72 9.64 4.96
N GLY A 46 12.24 8.42 4.94
CA GLY A 46 12.55 7.65 6.17
C GLY A 46 11.34 6.99 6.84
N MET A 47 10.18 6.96 6.18
CA MET A 47 9.03 6.17 6.64
C MET A 47 9.38 4.68 6.75
N THR A 48 8.80 4.01 7.75
CA THR A 48 8.82 2.55 7.78
C THR A 48 7.87 1.99 6.70
N LEU A 49 8.09 0.73 6.29
CA LEU A 49 7.23 0.08 5.30
C LEU A 49 5.76 0.08 5.74
N GLU A 50 5.49 -0.24 7.01
CA GLU A 50 4.13 -0.23 7.57
C GLU A 50 3.52 1.18 7.57
N ALA A 51 4.28 2.20 7.97
CA ALA A 51 3.79 3.58 7.96
C ALA A 51 3.47 4.05 6.53
N LEU A 52 4.31 3.69 5.56
CA LEU A 52 4.11 3.97 4.15
C LEU A 52 2.80 3.35 3.65
N TYR A 53 2.58 2.05 3.88
CA TYR A 53 1.36 1.37 3.43
C TYR A 53 0.09 1.81 4.16
N LYS A 54 0.19 2.38 5.36
CA LYS A 54 -0.93 3.06 6.03
C LYS A 54 -1.20 4.47 5.49
N ALA A 55 -0.21 5.11 4.88
CA ALA A 55 -0.33 6.45 4.32
C ALA A 55 -0.86 6.42 2.88
N ILE A 56 -0.46 5.43 2.08
CA ILE A 56 -0.83 5.29 0.67
C ILE A 56 -2.35 5.35 0.42
N PRO A 57 -3.23 4.66 1.17
CA PRO A 57 -4.69 4.70 0.94
C PRO A 57 -5.29 6.11 1.08
N LYS A 58 -4.72 6.95 1.94
CA LYS A 58 -5.20 8.33 2.17
C LYS A 58 -5.01 9.23 0.95
N LEU A 59 -4.11 8.85 0.04
CA LEU A 59 -3.94 9.54 -1.23
C LEU A 59 -5.16 9.34 -2.14
N ASP A 60 -5.81 8.17 -2.07
CA ASP A 60 -7.03 7.88 -2.83
C ASP A 60 -8.21 8.72 -2.36
N ASP A 61 -8.40 8.77 -1.03
CA ASP A 61 -9.55 9.42 -0.38
C ASP A 61 -9.68 10.89 -0.80
N ALA A 62 -8.54 11.57 -0.94
CA ALA A 62 -8.50 12.98 -1.33
C ALA A 62 -8.37 13.19 -2.84
N TYR A 63 -7.81 12.21 -3.57
CA TYR A 63 -7.47 12.31 -4.99
C TYR A 63 -7.66 10.97 -5.71
N PRO A 64 -8.90 10.66 -6.16
CA PRO A 64 -9.20 9.45 -6.93
C PRO A 64 -8.41 9.34 -8.24
N GLU A 65 -7.80 10.43 -8.71
CA GLU A 65 -6.88 10.40 -9.84
C GLU A 65 -5.64 9.54 -9.57
N LEU A 66 -5.29 9.31 -8.30
CA LEU A 66 -4.10 8.56 -7.89
C LEU A 66 -4.33 7.05 -7.76
N SER A 67 -5.58 6.56 -7.75
CA SER A 67 -5.89 5.12 -7.61
C SER A 67 -5.06 4.20 -8.51
N PRO A 68 -4.89 4.49 -9.82
CA PRO A 68 -4.12 3.63 -10.72
C PRO A 68 -2.64 3.48 -10.32
N ILE A 69 -2.09 4.45 -9.59
CA ILE A 69 -0.71 4.46 -9.12
C ILE A 69 -0.60 3.64 -7.83
N ILE A 70 -1.52 3.84 -6.88
CA ILE A 70 -1.40 3.31 -5.52
C ILE A 70 -1.89 1.87 -5.37
N LEU A 71 -2.93 1.47 -6.11
CA LEU A 71 -3.56 0.15 -5.97
C LEU A 71 -2.59 -1.02 -6.22
N PRO A 72 -1.67 -0.98 -7.20
CA PRO A 72 -0.68 -2.04 -7.37
C PRO A 72 0.19 -2.25 -6.13
N TYR A 73 0.57 -1.18 -5.43
CA TYR A 73 1.40 -1.28 -4.23
C TYR A 73 0.61 -1.86 -3.06
N LEU A 74 -0.66 -1.47 -2.90
CA LEU A 74 -1.54 -2.01 -1.85
C LEU A 74 -1.74 -3.53 -2.02
N ARG A 75 -2.04 -3.98 -3.25
CA ARG A 75 -2.15 -5.41 -3.56
C ARG A 75 -0.86 -6.18 -3.29
N GLU A 76 0.28 -5.63 -3.71
CA GLU A 76 1.58 -6.28 -3.45
C GLU A 76 1.86 -6.44 -1.95
N TYR A 77 1.45 -5.46 -1.14
CA TYR A 77 1.59 -5.53 0.31
C TYR A 77 0.66 -6.57 0.93
N GLU A 78 -0.61 -6.58 0.53
CA GLU A 78 -1.59 -7.58 0.96
C GLU A 78 -1.12 -8.99 0.64
N ASP A 79 -0.67 -9.23 -0.60
CA ASP A 79 -0.16 -10.53 -1.04
C ASP A 79 1.06 -10.97 -0.20
N LYS A 80 2.01 -10.07 0.05
CA LYS A 80 3.21 -10.35 0.86
C LYS A 80 2.86 -10.63 2.32
N VAL A 81 1.95 -9.86 2.90
CA VAL A 81 1.51 -10.04 4.28
C VAL A 81 0.74 -11.34 4.44
N ALA A 82 -0.20 -11.63 3.52
CA ALA A 82 -0.96 -12.87 3.50
C ALA A 82 -0.04 -14.09 3.38
N GLN A 83 0.91 -14.06 2.44
CA GLN A 83 1.86 -15.15 2.23
C GLN A 83 2.80 -15.36 3.44
N THR A 84 3.26 -14.27 4.07
CA THR A 84 4.11 -14.35 5.27
C THR A 84 3.34 -14.93 6.46
N ALA A 85 2.08 -14.52 6.64
CA ALA A 85 1.22 -15.06 7.68
C ALA A 85 0.97 -16.57 7.48
N GLU A 86 0.69 -16.99 6.24
CA GLU A 86 0.47 -18.41 5.90
C GLU A 86 1.71 -19.28 6.19
N VAL A 87 2.89 -18.83 5.79
CA VAL A 87 4.17 -19.52 6.07
C VAL A 87 4.42 -19.60 7.57
N THR A 88 4.23 -18.51 8.30
CA THR A 88 4.48 -18.46 9.75
C THR A 88 3.50 -19.34 10.53
N VAL A 89 2.22 -19.39 10.12
CA VAL A 89 1.22 -20.30 10.69
C VAL A 89 1.62 -21.76 10.44
N ARG A 90 2.02 -22.11 9.21
CA ARG A 90 2.51 -23.46 8.89
C ARG A 90 3.74 -23.85 9.71
N ASP A 91 4.67 -22.93 9.91
CA ASP A 91 5.87 -23.20 10.70
C ASP A 91 5.57 -23.33 12.21
N PHE A 92 4.63 -22.54 12.75
CA PHE A 92 4.17 -22.73 14.12
C PHE A 92 3.43 -24.06 14.32
N ILE A 93 2.63 -24.50 13.35
CA ILE A 93 2.00 -25.82 13.36
C ILE A 93 3.07 -26.92 13.35
N ARG A 94 4.07 -26.83 12.46
CA ARG A 94 5.19 -27.80 12.41
C ARG A 94 6.02 -27.83 13.69
N GLN A 95 6.16 -26.70 14.38
CA GLN A 95 6.85 -26.58 15.66
C GLN A 95 5.98 -26.97 16.88
N GLY A 96 4.73 -27.39 16.68
CA GLY A 96 3.80 -27.74 17.77
C GLY A 96 3.29 -26.53 18.57
N LYS A 97 3.48 -25.30 18.09
CA LYS A 97 3.09 -24.04 18.72
C LYS A 97 1.69 -23.59 18.27
N TYR A 98 0.69 -24.44 18.50
CA TYR A 98 -0.67 -24.25 18.00
C TYR A 98 -1.37 -22.97 18.52
N ASP A 99 -1.08 -22.56 19.75
CA ASP A 99 -1.65 -21.32 20.32
C ASP A 99 -1.12 -20.06 19.60
N ALA A 100 0.18 -20.05 19.27
CA ALA A 100 0.80 -18.94 18.53
C ALA A 100 0.29 -18.89 17.08
N ALA A 101 0.12 -20.05 16.43
CA ALA A 101 -0.51 -20.15 15.12
C ALA A 101 -1.94 -19.60 15.14
N THR A 102 -2.72 -19.95 16.16
CA THR A 102 -4.11 -19.52 16.31
C THR A 102 -4.22 -18.01 16.54
N GLN A 103 -3.35 -17.41 17.38
CA GLN A 103 -3.35 -15.97 17.58
C GLN A 103 -2.94 -15.20 16.32
N LEU A 104 -1.96 -15.70 15.57
CA LEU A 104 -1.52 -15.06 14.33
C LEU A 104 -2.61 -15.13 13.25
N ALA A 105 -3.26 -16.30 13.10
CA ALA A 105 -4.39 -16.45 12.19
C ALA A 105 -5.54 -15.50 12.54
N LYS A 106 -5.89 -15.36 13.83
CA LYS A 106 -6.90 -14.40 14.30
C LYS A 106 -6.54 -12.96 13.96
N LYS A 107 -5.26 -12.58 14.10
CA LYS A 107 -4.79 -11.23 13.74
C LYS A 107 -4.83 -10.96 12.24
N ALA A 108 -4.48 -11.94 11.41
CA ALA A 108 -4.53 -11.82 9.95
C ALA A 108 -5.99 -11.69 9.45
N ILE A 109 -6.93 -12.44 10.04
CA ILE A 109 -8.36 -12.34 9.73
C ILE A 109 -8.94 -10.99 10.18
N ALA A 110 -8.55 -10.49 11.37
CA ALA A 110 -9.02 -9.21 11.89
C ALA A 110 -8.48 -7.98 11.13
N GLN A 111 -7.47 -8.15 10.27
CA GLN A 111 -6.95 -7.11 9.38
C GLN A 111 -7.60 -7.11 7.98
N ASP A 112 -8.73 -7.82 7.80
CA ASP A 112 -9.57 -7.80 6.60
C ASP A 112 -8.90 -8.40 5.34
N ILE A 113 -8.20 -9.53 5.51
CA ILE A 113 -7.79 -10.37 4.38
C ILE A 113 -8.88 -11.44 4.20
N ASP A 114 -9.73 -11.26 3.19
CA ASP A 114 -10.72 -12.24 2.75
C ASP A 114 -9.97 -13.45 2.15
N LEU A 115 -9.47 -14.33 3.02
CA LEU A 115 -8.76 -15.55 2.66
C LEU A 115 -9.77 -16.52 2.04
N VAL A 116 -9.96 -16.42 0.73
CA VAL A 116 -10.68 -17.44 -0.04
C VAL A 116 -9.84 -18.72 -0.02
N TRP A 117 -10.19 -19.63 0.89
CA TRP A 117 -9.69 -20.98 0.91
C TRP A 117 -10.16 -21.70 -0.36
N THR A 118 -9.26 -21.91 -1.31
CA THR A 118 -9.48 -22.89 -2.37
C THR A 118 -9.15 -24.28 -1.82
N SER A 119 -10.14 -25.17 -1.93
CA SER A 119 -10.12 -26.56 -1.45
C SER A 119 -9.41 -27.49 -2.43
#